data_AF-A0A6P5XZU9-F1
#
_entry.id   AF-A0A6P5XZU9-F1
#
_cell.length_a   1.000
_cell.length_b   1.000
_cell.length_c   1.000
_cell.angle_alpha   90.00
_cell.angle_beta   90.00
_cell.angle_gamma   90.00
#
_symmetry.space_group_name_H-M   'P 1'
#
loop_
_entity.id
_entity.type
_entity.pdbx_description
1 polymer ?
#
loop_
_entity_poly.entity_id
_entity_poly.type
_entity_poly.pdbx_seq_one_letter_code
_entity_poly.pdbx_strand_id
1 'polypeptide(L)'
;MSHSHKLVIKRSSVSRPPTPTPTPDANKDHQDQKPSLQEINTKFIESGEKERLKELLRERLIECGWRDEMKALCRAFTRKKGRNNVTVDDLVHVITPKGRASVPDSVKAELLHKIRTFLASNAA
;
A
#
# COMPACT_ATOMS: atom_id res chain seq x y z
N MET A 1 -48.92 31.11 45.38
CA MET A 1 -50.03 32.02 45.04
C MET A 1 -49.42 33.37 44.65
N SER A 2 -49.91 33.94 43.54
CA SER A 2 -49.75 35.31 43.00
C SER A 2 -48.37 35.99 43.10
N HIS A 3 -47.57 36.09 42.04
CA HIS A 3 -47.71 36.99 40.86
C HIS A 3 -48.15 38.42 41.19
N SER A 4 -47.26 39.39 40.92
CA SER A 4 -47.52 40.71 40.30
C SER A 4 -46.27 41.58 40.38
N HIS A 5 -45.90 42.47 39.46
CA HIS A 5 -46.17 42.67 38.04
C HIS A 5 -45.32 43.89 37.62
N LYS A 6 -44.67 43.80 36.45
CA LYS A 6 -44.45 44.88 35.47
C LYS A 6 -43.54 46.06 35.90
N LEU A 7 -42.68 46.61 35.05
CA LEU A 7 -43.10 47.31 33.85
C LEU A 7 -41.96 47.49 32.83
N VAL A 8 -42.39 47.30 31.59
CA VAL A 8 -41.73 47.47 30.29
C VAL A 8 -41.26 48.91 30.06
N ILE A 9 -40.10 49.08 29.40
CA ILE A 9 -39.89 50.20 28.48
C ILE A 9 -39.45 49.69 27.11
N LYS A 10 -40.15 50.24 26.13
CA LYS A 10 -40.31 49.88 24.72
C LYS A 10 -39.39 50.76 23.86
N ARG A 11 -38.86 50.22 22.76
CA ARG A 11 -38.74 50.94 21.46
C ARG A 11 -38.50 49.97 20.30
N SER A 12 -39.53 49.88 19.49
CA SER A 12 -39.69 49.42 18.10
C SER A 12 -38.71 50.16 17.14
N SER A 13 -38.36 49.76 15.92
CA SER A 13 -38.89 48.84 14.90
C SER A 13 -37.82 48.68 13.81
N VAL A 14 -37.67 47.50 13.20
CA VAL A 14 -37.57 47.30 11.73
C VAL A 14 -38.03 45.88 11.41
N SER A 15 -38.94 45.77 10.45
CA SER A 15 -39.55 44.54 9.93
C SER A 15 -38.50 43.56 9.39
N ARG A 16 -38.46 42.33 9.91
CA ARG A 16 -37.74 41.21 9.27
C ARG A 16 -38.71 40.42 8.37
N PRO A 17 -38.36 40.14 7.10
CA PRO A 17 -39.11 39.18 6.29
C PRO A 17 -38.98 37.76 6.88
N PRO A 18 -39.94 36.85 6.61
CA PRO A 18 -39.86 35.48 7.09
C PRO A 18 -38.67 34.78 6.45
N THR A 19 -37.72 34.31 7.25
CA THR A 19 -36.62 33.47 6.75
C THR A 19 -37.21 32.12 6.30
N PRO A 20 -37.04 31.72 5.03
CA PRO A 20 -37.42 30.39 4.58
C PRO A 20 -36.36 29.36 5.05
N THR A 21 -36.85 28.27 5.64
CA THR A 21 -36.37 26.85 5.59
C THR A 21 -34.87 26.50 5.62
N PRO A 22 -34.51 25.34 6.22
CA PRO A 22 -33.13 24.97 6.53
C PRO A 22 -32.31 24.70 5.27
N THR A 23 -31.21 25.43 5.10
CA THR A 23 -30.11 25.03 4.20
C THR A 23 -28.96 24.47 5.03
N PRO A 24 -28.79 23.14 5.10
CA PRO A 24 -27.52 22.53 5.48
C PRO A 24 -26.63 22.46 4.22
N ASP A 25 -26.09 23.60 3.82
CA ASP A 25 -25.03 23.65 2.80
C ASP A 25 -23.86 24.45 3.36
N ALA A 26 -23.03 23.77 4.16
CA ALA A 26 -21.71 24.22 4.61
C ALA A 26 -20.92 23.03 5.18
N ASN A 27 -20.47 22.14 4.28
CA ASN A 27 -19.17 21.47 4.33
C ASN A 27 -19.14 20.36 3.26
N LYS A 28 -18.84 20.74 2.01
CA LYS A 28 -18.17 19.80 1.10
C LYS A 28 -16.72 19.71 1.56
N ASP A 29 -16.49 18.94 2.63
CA ASP A 29 -15.20 18.30 2.80
C ASP A 29 -15.06 17.34 1.61
N HIS A 30 -14.43 17.80 0.52
CA HIS A 30 -13.74 16.89 -0.38
C HIS A 30 -12.63 16.29 0.45
N GLN A 31 -12.96 15.27 1.24
CA GLN A 31 -11.97 14.38 1.77
C GLN A 31 -11.33 13.75 0.54
N ASP A 32 -10.10 14.16 0.24
CA ASP A 32 -9.19 13.40 -0.61
C ASP A 32 -9.10 12.00 0.00
N GLN A 33 -10.03 11.13 -0.38
CA GLN A 33 -10.11 9.78 0.13
C GLN A 33 -8.92 9.03 -0.48
N LYS A 34 -7.79 9.07 0.23
CA LYS A 34 -6.62 8.30 -0.14
C LYS A 34 -7.07 6.84 -0.30
N PRO A 35 -6.82 6.23 -1.47
CA PRO A 35 -7.29 4.88 -1.74
C PRO A 35 -6.73 3.93 -0.69
N SER A 36 -7.55 2.97 -0.27
CA SER A 36 -7.14 2.00 0.73
C SER A 36 -5.99 1.14 0.20
N LEU A 37 -5.12 0.61 1.09
CA LEU A 37 -4.05 -0.29 0.67
C LEU A 37 -4.59 -1.52 -0.09
N GLN A 38 -5.81 -1.96 0.25
CA GLN A 38 -6.48 -3.05 -0.45
C GLN A 38 -6.86 -2.66 -1.88
N GLU A 39 -7.49 -1.50 -2.09
CA GLU A 39 -7.80 -0.99 -3.43
C GLU A 39 -6.56 -0.80 -4.29
N ILE A 40 -5.48 -0.26 -3.71
CA ILE A 40 -4.19 -0.12 -4.38
C ILE A 40 -3.64 -1.50 -4.80
N ASN A 41 -3.70 -2.49 -3.89
CA ASN A 41 -3.21 -3.84 -4.17
C ASN A 41 -4.04 -4.52 -5.28
N THR A 42 -5.36 -4.36 -5.25
CA THR A 42 -6.27 -4.85 -6.29
C THR A 42 -5.91 -4.22 -7.64
N LYS A 43 -5.82 -2.89 -7.74
CA LYS A 43 -5.39 -2.20 -8.98
C LYS A 43 -4.01 -2.65 -9.45
N PHE A 44 -3.06 -2.87 -8.53
CA PHE A 44 -1.71 -3.34 -8.85
C PHE A 44 -1.68 -4.77 -9.42
N ILE A 45 -2.61 -5.63 -8.98
CA ILE A 45 -2.80 -6.97 -9.53
C ILE A 45 -3.53 -6.91 -10.87
N GLU A 46 -4.67 -6.24 -10.93
CA GLU A 46 -5.56 -6.20 -12.11
C GLU A 46 -4.92 -5.49 -13.31
N SER A 47 -4.11 -4.46 -13.07
CA SER A 47 -3.32 -3.81 -14.12
C SER A 47 -2.19 -4.69 -14.69
N GLY A 48 -1.89 -5.82 -14.04
CA GLY A 48 -0.79 -6.72 -14.38
C GLY A 48 0.59 -6.21 -13.94
N GLU A 49 0.69 -5.06 -13.28
CA GLU A 49 1.97 -4.47 -12.88
C GLU A 49 2.73 -5.37 -11.90
N LYS A 50 2.02 -6.08 -11.01
CA LYS A 50 2.60 -7.11 -10.14
C LYS A 50 3.35 -8.18 -10.94
N GLU A 51 2.78 -8.66 -12.04
CA GLU A 51 3.40 -9.72 -12.83
C GLU A 51 4.60 -9.19 -13.62
N ARG A 52 4.52 -7.97 -14.17
CA ARG A 52 5.66 -7.30 -14.81
C ARG A 52 6.83 -7.13 -13.85
N LEU A 53 6.57 -6.77 -12.59
CA LEU A 53 7.62 -6.64 -11.58
C LEU A 53 8.18 -7.99 -11.13
N LYS A 54 7.38 -9.05 -11.12
CA LYS A 54 7.88 -10.42 -10.89
C LYS A 54 8.82 -10.86 -12.01
N GLU A 55 8.49 -10.57 -13.26
CA GLU A 55 9.36 -10.90 -14.39
C GLU A 55 10.65 -10.08 -14.36
N LEU A 56 10.56 -8.76 -14.14
CA LEU A 56 11.74 -7.91 -13.99
C LEU A 56 12.66 -8.40 -12.85
N LEU A 57 12.10 -8.73 -11.68
CA LEU A 57 12.89 -9.29 -10.58
C LEU A 57 13.59 -10.57 -11.02
N ARG A 58 12.89 -11.47 -11.71
CA ARG A 58 13.45 -12.72 -12.23
C ARG A 58 14.61 -12.44 -13.20
N GLU A 59 14.43 -11.54 -14.16
CA GLU A 59 15.47 -11.12 -15.11
C GLU A 59 16.71 -10.58 -14.38
N ARG A 60 16.52 -9.62 -13.46
CA ARG A 60 17.64 -9.03 -12.70
C ARG A 60 18.39 -10.05 -11.84
N LEU A 61 17.68 -10.99 -11.21
CA LEU A 61 18.30 -12.07 -10.42
C LEU A 61 19.04 -13.09 -11.30
N ILE A 62 18.69 -13.20 -12.58
CA ILE A 62 19.44 -14.03 -13.54
C ILE A 62 20.69 -13.26 -14.00
N GLU A 63 20.53 -12.01 -14.42
CA GLU A 63 21.60 -11.18 -14.96
C GLU A 63 22.72 -10.93 -13.95
N CYS A 64 22.38 -10.69 -12.68
CA CYS A 64 23.38 -10.49 -11.63
C CYS A 64 23.99 -11.80 -11.11
N GLY A 65 23.61 -12.96 -11.67
CA GLY A 65 24.14 -14.27 -11.30
C GLY A 65 23.54 -14.90 -10.04
N TRP A 66 22.63 -14.21 -9.33
CA TRP A 66 22.02 -14.71 -8.09
C TRP A 66 21.38 -16.09 -8.26
N ARG A 67 20.67 -16.32 -9.38
CA ARG A 67 20.02 -17.62 -9.64
C ARG A 67 21.03 -18.76 -9.68
N ASP A 68 22.19 -18.53 -10.30
CA ASP A 68 23.20 -19.58 -10.46
C ASP A 68 24.01 -19.78 -9.18
N GLU A 69 24.21 -18.73 -8.38
CA GLU A 69 24.71 -18.84 -7.01
C GLU A 69 23.80 -19.73 -6.16
N MET A 70 22.47 -19.50 -6.17
CA MET A 70 21.52 -20.32 -5.40
C MET A 70 21.57 -21.80 -5.83
N LYS A 71 21.64 -22.07 -7.13
CA LYS A 71 21.82 -23.45 -7.64
C LYS A 71 23.15 -24.06 -7.18
N ALA A 72 24.23 -23.28 -7.16
CA ALA A 72 25.53 -23.75 -6.70
C ALA A 72 25.50 -24.14 -5.21
N LEU A 73 24.84 -23.33 -4.37
CA LEU A 73 24.63 -23.62 -2.95
C LEU A 73 23.79 -24.89 -2.76
N CYS A 74 22.69 -25.06 -3.50
CA CYS A 74 21.90 -26.30 -3.47
C CYS A 74 22.78 -27.52 -3.79
N ARG A 75 23.54 -27.45 -4.90
CA ARG A 75 24.44 -28.54 -5.32
C ARG A 75 25.50 -28.85 -4.27
N ALA A 76 26.09 -27.83 -3.65
CA ALA A 76 27.08 -28.01 -2.60
C ALA A 76 26.48 -28.71 -1.36
N PHE A 77 25.29 -28.29 -0.94
CA PHE A 77 24.57 -28.93 0.16
C PHE A 77 24.24 -30.39 -0.14
N THR A 78 23.69 -30.68 -1.32
CA THR A 78 23.36 -32.05 -1.73
C THR A 78 24.59 -32.95 -1.80
N ARG A 79 25.71 -32.46 -2.31
CA ARG A 79 26.98 -33.22 -2.32
C ARG A 79 27.49 -33.52 -0.92
N LYS A 80 27.37 -32.58 0.01
CA LYS A 80 27.84 -32.73 1.39
C LYS A 80 27.00 -33.71 2.21
N LYS A 81 25.67 -33.65 2.09
CA LYS A 81 24.73 -34.50 2.85
C LYS A 81 24.50 -35.87 2.19
N GLY A 82 24.73 -35.97 0.87
CA GLY A 82 24.44 -37.14 0.04
C GLY A 82 23.04 -37.04 -0.58
N ARG A 83 22.92 -37.40 -1.86
CA ARG A 83 21.68 -37.22 -2.65
C ARG A 83 20.45 -37.89 -2.03
N ASN A 84 20.62 -39.06 -1.41
CA ASN A 84 19.53 -39.84 -0.83
C ASN A 84 19.09 -39.31 0.55
N ASN A 85 19.82 -38.35 1.12
CA ASN A 85 19.61 -37.83 2.47
C ASN A 85 19.08 -36.39 2.47
N VAL A 86 18.65 -35.87 1.31
CA VAL A 86 18.27 -34.46 1.13
C VAL A 86 16.85 -34.39 0.60
N THR A 87 15.99 -33.69 1.32
CA THR A 87 14.64 -33.35 0.84
C THR A 87 14.61 -31.95 0.22
N VAL A 88 13.52 -31.62 -0.47
CA VAL A 88 13.29 -30.25 -0.96
C VAL A 88 13.15 -29.29 0.21
N ASP A 89 12.50 -29.70 1.29
CA ASP A 89 12.31 -28.87 2.48
C ASP A 89 13.65 -28.52 3.16
N ASP A 90 14.57 -29.49 3.25
CA ASP A 90 15.94 -29.25 3.72
C ASP A 90 16.63 -28.15 2.90
N LEU A 91 16.50 -28.22 1.56
CA LEU A 91 17.08 -27.22 0.67
C LEU A 91 16.42 -25.85 0.86
N VAL A 92 15.10 -25.79 0.96
CA VAL A 92 14.37 -24.53 1.19
C VAL A 92 14.83 -23.90 2.50
N HIS A 93 14.91 -24.69 3.59
CA HIS A 93 15.32 -24.23 4.90
C HIS A 93 16.72 -23.60 4.88
N VAL A 94 17.67 -24.24 4.19
CA VAL A 94 19.07 -23.79 4.14
C VAL A 94 19.28 -22.63 3.17
N ILE A 95 18.61 -22.66 2.01
CA ILE A 95 18.89 -21.73 0.90
C ILE A 95 18.10 -20.43 1.04
N THR A 96 16.86 -20.48 1.54
CA THR A 96 16.00 -19.28 1.67
C THR A 96 16.65 -18.13 2.44
N PRO A 97 17.25 -18.32 3.64
CA PRO A 97 17.88 -17.20 4.35
C PRO A 97 19.06 -16.60 3.57
N LYS A 98 19.86 -17.43 2.89
CA LYS A 98 20.97 -16.97 2.04
C LYS A 98 20.45 -16.20 0.83
N GLY A 99 19.47 -16.76 0.13
CA GLY A 99 18.88 -16.15 -1.05
C GLY A 99 18.25 -14.78 -0.75
N ARG A 100 17.53 -14.65 0.37
CA ARG A 100 16.96 -13.34 0.79
C ARG A 100 18.03 -12.31 1.12
N ALA A 101 19.10 -12.73 1.80
CA ALA A 101 20.19 -11.84 2.19
C ALA A 101 21.06 -11.39 1.00
N SER A 102 21.23 -12.25 -0.02
CA SER A 102 22.11 -11.96 -1.16
C SER A 102 21.44 -11.18 -2.30
N VAL A 103 20.15 -10.83 -2.20
CA VAL A 103 19.50 -9.97 -3.20
C VAL A 103 20.17 -8.58 -3.17
N PRO A 104 20.75 -8.11 -4.28
CA PRO A 104 21.42 -6.81 -4.32
C PRO A 104 20.46 -5.65 -4.07
N ASP A 105 20.94 -4.62 -3.38
CA ASP A 105 20.12 -3.44 -3.06
C ASP A 105 19.76 -2.62 -4.30
N SER A 106 20.56 -2.69 -5.36
CA SER A 106 20.23 -2.09 -6.66
C SER A 106 18.94 -2.66 -7.26
N VAL A 107 18.75 -3.99 -7.18
CA VAL A 107 17.54 -4.66 -7.67
C VAL A 107 16.33 -4.27 -6.83
N LYS A 108 16.48 -4.21 -5.49
CA LYS A 108 15.42 -3.75 -4.59
C LYS A 108 15.03 -2.30 -4.88
N ALA A 109 16.03 -1.44 -5.12
CA ALA A 109 15.82 -0.03 -5.42
C ALA A 109 15.09 0.17 -6.76
N GLU A 110 15.45 -0.58 -7.80
CA GLU A 110 14.76 -0.55 -9.11
C GLU A 110 13.29 -0.94 -8.98
N LEU A 111 12.99 -2.03 -8.27
CA LEU A 111 11.61 -2.48 -8.03
C LEU A 111 10.82 -1.46 -7.22
N LEU A 112 11.41 -0.93 -6.15
CA LEU A 112 10.76 0.07 -5.31
C LEU A 112 10.47 1.36 -6.08
N HIS A 113 11.39 1.78 -6.97
CA HIS A 113 11.17 2.91 -7.85
C HIS A 113 9.97 2.68 -8.76
N LYS A 114 9.88 1.52 -9.42
CA LYS A 114 8.73 1.20 -10.29
C LYS A 114 7.40 1.13 -9.55
N ILE A 115 7.39 0.57 -8.33
CA ILE A 115 6.20 0.58 -7.47
C ILE A 115 5.78 2.02 -7.17
N ARG A 116 6.71 2.90 -6.77
CA ARG A 116 6.41 4.32 -6.51
C ARG A 116 5.87 5.03 -7.75
N THR A 117 6.45 4.78 -8.92
CA THR A 117 5.98 5.34 -10.19
C THR A 117 4.55 4.89 -10.50
N PHE A 118 4.24 3.60 -10.35
CA PHE A 118 2.87 3.09 -10.50
C PHE A 118 1.88 3.77 -9.55
N LEU A 119 2.25 3.91 -8.28
CA LEU A 119 1.40 4.57 -7.29
C LEU A 119 1.17 6.04 -7.62
N ALA A 120 2.20 6.76 -8.08
CA ALA A 120 2.08 8.16 -8.47
C ALA A 120 1.19 8.34 -9.71
N SER A 121 1.27 7.45 -10.69
CA SER A 121 0.43 7.48 -11.89
C SER A 121 -1.05 7.14 -11.63
N ASN A 122 -1.33 6.39 -10.57
CA ASN A 122 -2.68 5.88 -10.26
C ASN A 122 -3.33 6.53 -9.03
N ALA A 123 -2.69 7.56 -8.46
CA ALA A 123 -3.21 8.38 -7.38
C ALA A 123 -3.98 9.63 -7.87
N ALA A 124 -4.19 9.75 -9.19
CA ALA A 124 -4.99 10.79 -9.83
C ALA A 124 -6.41 10.30 -10.15
#